data_AF-A0A7X1L7Y3-F1
#
_entry.id   AF-A0A7X1L7Y3-F1
#
_cell.length_a   1.000
_cell.length_b   1.000
_cell.length_c   1.000
_cell.angle_alpha   90.00
_cell.angle_beta   90.00
_cell.angle_gamma   90.00
#
_symmetry.space_group_name_H-M   'P 1'
#
loop_
_entity.id
_entity.type
_entity.pdbx_description
1 polymer ?
#
loop_
_entity_poly.entity_id
_entity_poly.type
_entity_poly.pdbx_seq_one_letter_code
_entity_poly.pdbx_strand_id
1 'polypeptide(L)'
;MAKTKTTTKRKPVWQLSRRGVYGSIALALTACAWTFFVGVLVGRGTAPVKFDMEKLGQDLHALREQVQHQQARQLEAYSAAVENKSNMDFYEDLKQPSDDPAIDPNLTRTPPQPTIAPTAPAPAEAQAPPAPSGVPVKRRMSGLQPKKKAAVHKPAPTPSPPPRTASPTSAGALTLQVASLQDAKTADEMVARLRKEGYSAHRTSVTIPGKGRWYRIQVGRFSDREQAAKTIHALESKGLKPILVSR
;
A
#
# COMPACT_ATOMS: atom_id res chain seq x y z
N MET A 1 39.68 81.50 -23.60
CA MET A 1 38.58 81.31 -22.62
C MET A 1 37.67 80.19 -23.11
N ALA A 2 37.63 79.03 -22.43
CA ALA A 2 36.57 78.04 -22.67
C ALA A 2 36.32 77.26 -21.36
N LYS A 3 35.05 77.30 -20.92
CA LYS A 3 34.56 76.89 -19.60
C LYS A 3 34.62 75.36 -19.41
N THR A 4 35.03 74.97 -18.21
CA THR A 4 34.93 73.62 -17.63
C THR A 4 33.46 73.16 -17.56
N LYS A 5 33.21 71.89 -17.92
CA LYS A 5 31.95 71.19 -17.61
C LYS A 5 32.28 69.92 -16.82
N THR A 6 32.18 70.01 -15.50
CA THR A 6 32.17 68.87 -14.59
C THR A 6 30.77 68.25 -14.54
N THR A 7 30.64 67.00 -14.97
CA THR A 7 29.41 66.21 -14.87
C THR A 7 29.34 65.51 -13.51
N THR A 8 28.64 66.13 -12.56
CA THR A 8 28.33 65.50 -11.26
C THR A 8 27.23 64.45 -11.43
N LYS A 9 27.61 63.16 -11.51
CA LYS A 9 26.66 62.05 -11.39
C LYS A 9 26.11 62.01 -9.95
N ARG A 10 24.84 62.39 -9.76
CA ARG A 10 24.10 62.14 -8.51
C ARG A 10 23.71 60.66 -8.44
N LYS A 11 24.21 59.94 -7.43
CA LYS A 11 23.70 58.61 -7.05
C LYS A 11 22.57 58.82 -6.05
N PRO A 12 21.36 58.25 -6.22
CA PRO A 12 20.37 58.24 -5.15
C PRO A 12 20.78 57.13 -4.18
N VAL A 13 21.58 57.47 -3.17
CA VAL A 13 21.87 56.53 -2.09
C VAL A 13 20.68 56.60 -1.15
N TRP A 14 19.70 55.74 -1.37
CA TRP A 14 18.58 55.53 -0.46
C TRP A 14 19.15 54.87 0.80
N GLN A 15 19.66 55.69 1.71
CA GLN A 15 20.15 55.27 3.02
C GLN A 15 18.92 54.89 3.87
N LEU A 16 18.45 53.65 3.71
CA LEU A 16 17.49 53.09 4.66
C LEU A 16 18.20 52.97 6.01
N SER A 17 17.89 53.90 6.91
CA SER A 17 18.35 53.85 8.30
C SER A 17 18.07 52.46 8.86
N ARG A 18 19.02 51.88 9.60
CA ARG A 18 18.91 50.51 10.17
C ARG A 18 17.57 50.31 10.89
N ARG A 19 17.06 51.38 11.52
CA ARG A 19 15.75 51.41 12.20
C ARG A 19 14.56 51.24 11.25
N GLY A 20 14.62 51.79 10.04
CA GLY A 20 13.61 51.62 8.98
C GLY A 20 13.63 50.23 8.36
N VAL A 21 14.80 49.60 8.26
CA VAL A 21 14.95 48.20 7.80
C VAL A 21 14.33 47.24 8.81
N TYR A 22 14.54 47.45 10.11
CA TYR A 22 13.88 46.63 11.14
C TYR A 22 12.36 46.81 11.13
N GLY A 23 11.88 48.04 10.89
CA GLY A 23 10.44 48.31 10.75
C GLY A 23 9.81 47.57 9.56
N SER A 24 10.46 47.56 8.40
CA SER A 24 9.95 46.85 7.23
C SER A 24 10.01 45.34 7.37
N ILE A 25 11.05 44.81 8.03
CA ILE A 25 11.14 43.37 8.36
C ILE A 25 10.03 42.97 9.33
N ALA A 26 9.78 43.76 10.39
CA ALA A 26 8.72 43.46 11.35
C ALA A 26 7.32 43.46 10.70
N LEU A 27 7.05 44.41 9.80
CA LEU A 27 5.81 44.45 9.03
C LEU A 27 5.65 43.21 8.13
N ALA A 28 6.71 42.82 7.43
CA ALA A 28 6.71 41.65 6.55
C ALA A 28 6.51 40.34 7.33
N LEU A 29 7.14 40.20 8.50
CA LEU A 29 6.95 39.05 9.38
C LEU A 29 5.53 38.97 9.92
N THR A 30 4.93 40.11 10.27
CA THR A 30 3.55 40.17 10.74
C THR A 30 2.57 39.76 9.64
N ALA A 31 2.79 40.21 8.40
CA ALA A 31 2.00 39.80 7.24
C ALA A 31 2.16 38.30 6.91
N CYS A 32 3.38 37.75 7.04
CA CYS A 32 3.63 36.31 6.89
C CYS A 32 2.92 35.49 7.98
N ALA A 33 3.00 35.92 9.24
CA ALA A 33 2.31 35.25 10.34
C ALA A 33 0.78 35.27 10.14
N TRP A 34 0.24 36.38 9.66
CA TRP A 34 -1.20 36.51 9.36
C TRP A 34 -1.65 35.57 8.24
N THR A 35 -0.92 35.54 7.13
CA THR A 35 -1.23 34.63 6.00
C THR A 35 -1.06 33.16 6.39
N PHE A 36 -0.08 32.83 7.21
CA PHE A 36 0.08 31.50 7.79
C PHE A 36 -1.10 31.12 8.69
N PHE A 37 -1.55 32.02 9.57
CA PHE A 37 -2.68 31.76 10.46
C PHE A 37 -3.98 31.52 9.68
N VAL A 38 -4.24 32.32 8.64
CA VAL A 38 -5.36 32.12 7.72
C VAL A 38 -5.23 30.79 6.97
N GLY A 39 -4.02 30.45 6.50
CA GLY A 39 -3.75 29.18 5.83
C GLY A 39 -3.99 27.96 6.73
N VAL A 40 -3.58 28.03 8.00
CA VAL A 40 -3.81 26.97 9.00
C VAL A 40 -5.30 26.84 9.32
N LEU A 41 -6.05 27.96 9.42
CA LEU A 41 -7.47 27.92 9.72
C LEU A 41 -8.28 27.29 8.57
N VAL A 42 -7.92 27.59 7.32
CA VAL A 42 -8.52 26.95 6.13
C VAL A 42 -8.07 25.49 5.97
N GLY A 43 -6.86 25.15 6.44
CA GLY A 43 -6.29 23.80 6.36
C GLY A 43 -6.79 22.80 7.41
N ARG A 44 -7.41 23.25 8.51
CA ARG A 44 -7.88 22.37 9.61
C ARG A 44 -9.33 21.90 9.50
N GLY A 45 -10.06 22.20 8.42
CA GLY A 45 -11.48 21.86 8.33
C GLY A 45 -12.02 21.52 6.93
N THR A 46 -11.16 21.43 5.91
CA THR A 46 -11.59 21.28 4.50
C THR A 46 -11.55 19.84 3.98
N ALA A 47 -11.81 18.86 4.84
CA ALA A 47 -12.12 17.49 4.42
C ALA A 47 -13.62 17.23 4.60
N PRO A 48 -14.44 17.24 3.53
CA PRO A 48 -15.84 16.92 3.63
C PRO A 48 -15.96 15.39 3.61
N VAL A 49 -15.64 14.74 4.73
CA VAL A 49 -15.96 13.33 4.90
C VAL A 49 -16.97 13.21 6.02
N LYS A 50 -18.23 13.07 5.61
CA LYS A 50 -19.34 12.69 6.49
C LYS A 50 -19.12 11.22 6.84
N PHE A 51 -18.28 10.96 7.84
CA PHE A 51 -18.18 9.66 8.46
C PHE A 51 -19.32 9.57 9.48
N ASP A 52 -20.33 8.76 9.20
CA ASP A 52 -21.35 8.40 10.19
C ASP A 52 -20.70 7.58 11.30
N MET A 53 -20.17 8.27 12.31
CA MET A 53 -19.55 7.66 13.49
C MET A 53 -20.55 6.77 14.24
N GLU A 54 -21.85 7.05 14.15
CA GLU A 54 -22.90 6.23 14.76
C GLU A 54 -23.04 4.87 14.07
N LYS A 55 -23.02 4.85 12.74
CA LYS A 55 -23.09 3.60 11.97
C LYS A 55 -21.85 2.74 12.18
N LEU A 56 -20.68 3.38 12.27
CA LEU A 56 -19.43 2.69 12.56
C LEU A 56 -19.41 2.13 14.00
N GLY A 57 -19.98 2.86 14.95
CA GLY A 57 -20.18 2.39 16.32
C GLY A 57 -21.10 1.16 16.39
N GLN A 58 -22.23 1.19 15.67
CA GLN A 58 -23.16 0.05 15.60
C GLN A 58 -22.51 -1.19 14.96
N ASP A 59 -21.81 -1.05 13.84
CA ASP A 59 -21.12 -2.16 13.20
C ASP A 59 -20.06 -2.78 14.12
N LEU A 60 -19.30 -1.95 14.87
CA LEU A 60 -18.30 -2.45 15.81
C LEU A 60 -18.93 -3.16 17.01
N HIS A 61 -20.07 -2.67 17.52
CA HIS A 61 -20.81 -3.35 18.58
C HIS A 61 -21.36 -4.69 18.12
N ALA A 62 -22.00 -4.74 16.95
CA ALA A 62 -22.53 -5.97 16.37
C ALA A 62 -21.42 -7.02 16.13
N LEU A 63 -20.26 -6.59 15.61
CA LEU A 63 -19.11 -7.49 15.42
C LEU A 63 -18.55 -8.01 16.74
N ARG A 64 -18.48 -7.14 17.76
CA ARG A 64 -18.00 -7.52 19.10
C ARG A 64 -18.91 -8.58 19.72
N GLU A 65 -20.22 -8.39 19.65
CA GLU A 65 -21.19 -9.37 20.14
C GLU A 65 -21.09 -10.70 19.40
N GLN A 66 -20.92 -10.68 18.07
CA GLN A 66 -20.76 -11.89 17.27
C GLN A 66 -19.49 -12.67 17.66
N VAL A 67 -18.35 -11.98 17.84
CA VAL A 67 -17.09 -12.61 18.27
C VAL A 67 -17.22 -13.18 19.68
N GLN A 68 -17.87 -12.45 20.59
CA GLN A 68 -18.05 -12.89 21.97
C GLN A 68 -18.98 -14.12 22.05
N HIS A 69 -20.05 -14.16 21.24
CA HIS A 69 -20.89 -15.35 21.10
C HIS A 69 -20.12 -16.55 20.52
N GLN A 70 -19.26 -16.31 19.53
CA GLN A 70 -18.44 -17.36 18.94
C GLN A 70 -17.45 -17.93 19.96
N GLN A 71 -16.83 -17.07 20.78
CA GLN A 71 -15.94 -17.48 21.87
C GLN A 71 -16.68 -18.24 22.97
N ALA A 72 -17.88 -17.80 23.36
CA ALA A 72 -18.70 -18.50 24.36
C ALA A 72 -19.07 -19.91 23.90
N ARG A 73 -19.50 -20.07 22.63
CA ARG A 73 -19.77 -21.40 22.04
C ARG A 73 -18.53 -22.28 21.95
N GLN A 74 -17.38 -21.69 21.67
CA GLN A 74 -16.10 -22.43 21.67
C GLN A 74 -15.75 -22.93 23.07
N LEU A 75 -15.93 -22.09 24.09
CA LEU A 75 -15.65 -22.45 25.47
C LEU A 75 -16.63 -23.52 25.97
N GLU A 76 -17.92 -23.40 25.64
CA GLU A 76 -18.96 -24.37 25.99
C GLU A 76 -18.73 -25.73 25.30
N ALA A 77 -18.35 -25.72 24.02
CA ALA A 77 -18.01 -26.95 23.30
C ALA A 77 -16.74 -27.60 23.87
N TYR A 78 -15.75 -26.79 24.26
CA TYR A 78 -14.55 -27.28 24.94
C TYR A 78 -14.89 -27.88 26.32
N SER A 79 -15.70 -27.20 27.13
CA SER A 79 -16.10 -27.72 28.45
C SER A 79 -16.91 -29.00 28.33
N ALA A 80 -17.85 -29.08 27.38
CA ALA A 80 -18.61 -30.30 27.12
C ALA A 80 -17.73 -31.46 26.64
N ALA A 81 -16.73 -31.18 25.80
CA ALA A 81 -15.77 -32.20 25.34
C ALA A 81 -14.89 -32.71 26.50
N VAL A 82 -14.46 -31.82 27.40
CA VAL A 82 -13.71 -32.19 28.61
C VAL A 82 -14.57 -33.01 29.57
N GLU A 83 -15.82 -32.59 29.81
CA GLU A 83 -16.75 -33.28 30.70
C GLU A 83 -17.06 -34.71 30.20
N ASN A 84 -17.35 -34.86 28.90
CA ASN A 84 -17.60 -36.17 28.30
C ASN A 84 -16.36 -37.09 28.35
N LYS A 85 -15.17 -36.56 28.03
CA LYS A 85 -13.91 -37.32 28.15
C LYS A 85 -13.63 -37.74 29.58
N SER A 86 -13.87 -36.86 30.56
CA SER A 86 -13.65 -37.17 31.97
C SER A 86 -14.62 -38.24 32.51
N ASN A 87 -15.87 -38.22 32.04
CA ASN A 87 -16.89 -39.21 32.41
C ASN A 87 -16.52 -40.59 31.83
N MET A 88 -16.05 -40.65 30.58
CA MET A 88 -15.60 -41.88 29.94
C MET A 88 -14.30 -42.46 30.56
N ASP A 89 -13.29 -41.62 30.82
CA ASP A 89 -12.03 -42.05 31.45
C ASP A 89 -12.31 -42.72 32.82
N PHE A 90 -13.24 -42.17 33.60
CA PHE A 90 -13.60 -42.71 34.93
C PHE A 90 -14.22 -44.12 34.87
N TYR A 91 -15.05 -44.41 33.87
CA TYR A 91 -15.63 -45.75 33.71
C TYR A 91 -14.61 -46.78 33.23
N GLU A 92 -13.63 -46.36 32.42
CA GLU A 92 -12.53 -47.22 31.99
C GLU A 92 -11.61 -47.57 33.18
N ASP A 93 -11.33 -46.61 34.07
CA ASP A 93 -10.54 -46.84 35.29
C ASP A 93 -11.21 -47.85 36.24
N LEU A 94 -12.54 -47.86 36.34
CA LEU A 94 -13.28 -48.81 37.18
C LEU A 94 -13.36 -50.23 36.59
N LYS A 95 -13.17 -50.38 35.27
CA LYS A 95 -13.14 -51.69 34.61
C LYS A 95 -11.76 -52.34 34.63
N GLN A 96 -10.71 -51.57 34.88
CA GLN A 96 -9.36 -52.09 35.05
C GLN A 96 -9.16 -52.54 36.51
N PRO A 97 -8.88 -53.83 36.77
CA PRO A 97 -8.49 -54.28 38.11
C PRO A 97 -7.05 -53.82 38.36
N SER A 98 -6.88 -52.65 38.96
CA SER A 98 -5.57 -52.07 39.29
C SER A 98 -5.29 -52.26 40.80
N ASP A 99 -4.28 -53.07 41.13
CA ASP A 99 -3.82 -53.36 42.51
C ASP A 99 -2.79 -52.35 43.05
N ASP A 100 -2.65 -51.14 42.49
CA ASP A 100 -1.65 -50.15 42.94
C ASP A 100 -2.16 -48.69 42.88
N PRO A 101 -2.17 -47.93 43.99
CA PRO A 101 -2.59 -46.53 44.02
C PRO A 101 -1.44 -45.58 43.64
N ALA A 102 -0.79 -45.83 42.50
CA ALA A 102 0.22 -44.94 41.95
C ALA A 102 -0.38 -44.19 40.75
N ILE A 103 -0.71 -42.91 40.95
CA ILE A 103 -1.06 -42.00 39.85
C ILE A 103 0.16 -41.88 38.94
N ASP A 104 0.07 -42.49 37.76
CA ASP A 104 1.13 -42.50 36.76
C ASP A 104 1.45 -41.05 36.31
N PRO A 105 2.67 -40.51 36.55
CA PRO A 105 3.00 -39.11 36.25
C PRO A 105 3.09 -38.80 34.74
N ASN A 106 2.85 -39.80 33.87
CA ASN A 106 2.86 -39.66 32.42
C ASN A 106 1.46 -39.64 31.77
N LEU A 107 0.41 -39.32 32.53
CA LEU A 107 -0.87 -38.93 31.94
C LEU A 107 -0.82 -37.44 31.55
N THR A 108 -0.05 -37.13 30.51
CA THR A 108 -0.18 -35.82 29.84
C THR A 108 -1.53 -35.80 29.13
N ARG A 109 -2.60 -35.40 29.85
CA ARG A 109 -3.93 -35.19 29.28
C ARG A 109 -3.83 -34.10 28.20
N THR A 110 -3.67 -34.53 26.96
CA THR A 110 -3.79 -33.62 25.82
C THR A 110 -5.21 -33.07 25.83
N PRO A 111 -5.39 -31.74 25.84
CA PRO A 111 -6.73 -31.15 25.85
C PRO A 111 -7.50 -31.61 24.61
N PRO A 112 -8.76 -32.06 24.74
CA PRO A 112 -9.56 -32.47 23.60
C PRO A 112 -9.72 -31.26 22.68
N GLN A 113 -9.45 -31.44 21.38
CA GLN A 113 -9.68 -30.40 20.40
C GLN A 113 -11.16 -30.48 19.95
N PRO A 114 -12.03 -29.53 20.33
CA PRO A 114 -13.41 -29.55 19.89
C PRO A 114 -13.45 -29.34 18.38
N THR A 115 -13.97 -30.32 17.64
CA THR A 115 -14.30 -30.15 16.21
C THR A 115 -15.55 -29.30 16.13
N ILE A 116 -15.39 -27.98 16.21
CA ILE A 116 -16.41 -27.08 15.69
C ILE A 116 -16.13 -26.99 14.20
N ALA A 117 -16.83 -27.82 13.43
CA ALA A 117 -16.90 -27.62 11.98
C ALA A 117 -17.27 -26.14 11.75
N PRO A 118 -16.49 -25.39 10.96
CA PRO A 118 -16.95 -24.10 10.52
C PRO A 118 -18.15 -24.36 9.62
N THR A 119 -19.36 -24.25 10.18
CA THR A 119 -20.50 -23.76 9.40
C THR A 119 -20.16 -22.30 9.06
N ALA A 120 -19.22 -22.14 8.14
CA ALA A 120 -19.32 -21.08 7.18
C ALA A 120 -20.70 -21.27 6.53
N PRO A 121 -21.55 -20.24 6.45
CA PRO A 121 -22.60 -20.28 5.45
C PRO A 121 -21.88 -20.48 4.13
N ALA A 122 -21.97 -21.71 3.59
CA ALA A 122 -21.74 -21.91 2.18
C ALA A 122 -22.56 -20.82 1.48
N PRO A 123 -21.94 -19.97 0.65
CA PRO A 123 -22.72 -19.16 -0.27
C PRO A 123 -23.63 -20.13 -1.00
N ALA A 124 -24.92 -20.04 -0.67
CA ALA A 124 -25.97 -20.66 -1.44
C ALA A 124 -25.70 -20.31 -2.90
N GLU A 125 -25.32 -21.33 -3.67
CA GLU A 125 -25.83 -21.62 -5.00
C GLU A 125 -26.40 -20.40 -5.74
N ALA A 126 -25.52 -19.44 -6.04
CA ALA A 126 -25.80 -18.36 -6.96
C ALA A 126 -25.36 -18.83 -8.35
N GLN A 127 -26.31 -19.52 -9.01
CA GLN A 127 -26.57 -19.50 -10.45
C GLN A 127 -25.37 -19.21 -11.37
N ALA A 128 -24.96 -20.26 -12.06
CA ALA A 128 -24.13 -20.17 -13.25
C ALA A 128 -24.67 -19.11 -14.24
N PRO A 129 -23.85 -18.16 -14.72
CA PRO A 129 -24.26 -17.33 -15.84
C PRO A 129 -24.30 -18.20 -17.11
N PRO A 130 -25.41 -18.22 -17.87
CA PRO A 130 -25.45 -18.90 -19.15
C PRO A 130 -24.48 -18.21 -20.11
N ALA A 131 -23.65 -19.01 -20.76
CA ALA A 131 -22.84 -18.59 -21.88
C ALA A 131 -23.74 -18.08 -23.03
N PRO A 132 -23.55 -16.86 -23.55
CA PRO A 132 -24.01 -16.54 -24.88
C PRO A 132 -22.97 -17.03 -25.89
N SER A 133 -23.30 -18.15 -26.52
CA SER A 133 -22.72 -18.56 -27.80
C SER A 133 -23.21 -17.61 -28.89
N GLY A 134 -22.31 -17.18 -29.77
CA GLY A 134 -22.64 -16.63 -31.10
C GLY A 134 -22.30 -15.16 -31.30
N VAL A 135 -21.19 -14.88 -32.00
CA VAL A 135 -21.10 -14.44 -33.42
C VAL A 135 -19.67 -13.91 -33.71
N PRO A 136 -19.19 -13.81 -34.96
CA PRO A 136 -18.44 -14.86 -35.63
C PRO A 136 -16.98 -14.47 -35.90
N VAL A 137 -16.10 -15.48 -35.90
CA VAL A 137 -14.74 -15.39 -36.44
C VAL A 137 -14.81 -15.07 -37.93
N LYS A 138 -14.57 -13.81 -38.31
CA LYS A 138 -14.30 -13.45 -39.69
C LYS A 138 -12.80 -13.61 -39.95
N ARG A 139 -12.46 -14.81 -40.46
CA ARG A 139 -11.19 -15.15 -41.11
C ARG A 139 -10.77 -13.99 -42.02
N ARG A 140 -9.65 -13.32 -41.70
CA ARG A 140 -8.90 -12.56 -42.70
C ARG A 140 -7.80 -13.44 -43.25
N MET A 141 -7.81 -13.52 -44.57
CA MET A 141 -7.11 -14.47 -45.40
C MET A 141 -5.59 -14.31 -45.30
N SER A 142 -4.92 -15.44 -45.28
CA SER A 142 -3.55 -15.64 -45.71
C SER A 142 -3.41 -15.29 -47.19
N GLY A 143 -2.41 -14.48 -47.52
CA GLY A 143 -1.93 -14.34 -48.89
C GLY A 143 -1.62 -12.89 -49.25
N LEU A 144 -0.34 -12.53 -49.17
CA LEU A 144 0.42 -11.71 -50.13
C LEU A 144 1.80 -11.42 -49.53
N GLN A 145 2.72 -12.37 -49.72
CA GLN A 145 4.15 -12.04 -49.76
C GLN A 145 4.42 -11.28 -51.07
N PRO A 146 5.34 -10.31 -51.05
CA PRO A 146 6.39 -10.32 -52.08
C PRO A 146 7.78 -10.41 -51.43
N LYS A 147 8.55 -11.39 -51.90
CA LYS A 147 9.97 -11.60 -51.61
C LYS A 147 10.81 -10.95 -52.73
N LYS A 148 12.07 -10.57 -52.38
CA LYS A 148 13.25 -10.21 -53.23
C LYS A 148 13.33 -8.74 -53.71
N LYS A 149 14.45 -7.99 -53.65
CA LYS A 149 15.93 -8.21 -53.51
C LYS A 149 16.50 -7.04 -52.67
N ALA A 150 17.33 -7.24 -51.64
CA ALA A 150 18.79 -7.39 -51.68
C ALA A 150 19.56 -6.26 -52.41
N ALA A 151 20.07 -5.30 -51.63
CA ALA A 151 21.33 -4.60 -51.90
C ALA A 151 21.95 -4.10 -50.57
N VAL A 152 22.95 -4.86 -50.14
CA VAL A 152 24.01 -4.62 -49.16
C VAL A 152 24.41 -3.14 -49.00
N HIS A 153 24.49 -2.63 -47.76
CA HIS A 153 25.55 -1.75 -47.24
C HIS A 153 25.59 -1.91 -45.69
N LYS A 154 26.78 -2.21 -45.15
CA LYS A 154 27.18 -2.26 -43.71
C LYS A 154 28.36 -1.27 -43.60
N PRO A 155 28.65 -0.52 -42.50
CA PRO A 155 28.51 -0.88 -41.08
C PRO A 155 28.05 0.24 -40.11
N ALA A 156 27.18 -0.11 -39.15
CA ALA A 156 27.21 0.48 -37.80
C ALA A 156 26.68 -0.56 -36.81
N PRO A 157 27.34 -0.82 -35.67
CA PRO A 157 26.95 -1.87 -34.74
C PRO A 157 25.70 -1.41 -33.98
N THR A 158 24.53 -1.82 -34.47
CA THR A 158 23.29 -1.75 -33.70
C THR A 158 23.39 -2.80 -32.59
N PRO A 159 23.26 -2.43 -31.30
CA PRO A 159 23.29 -3.40 -30.23
C PRO A 159 22.13 -4.39 -30.40
N SER A 160 22.47 -5.68 -30.32
CA SER A 160 21.53 -6.79 -30.30
C SER A 160 20.35 -6.50 -29.37
N PRO A 161 19.11 -6.83 -29.77
CA PRO A 161 18.05 -6.94 -28.78
C PRO A 161 18.49 -8.00 -27.75
N PRO A 162 18.49 -7.69 -26.44
CA PRO A 162 18.80 -8.70 -25.44
C PRO A 162 17.83 -9.87 -25.62
N PRO A 163 18.30 -11.11 -25.44
CA PRO A 163 17.44 -12.29 -25.55
C PRO A 163 16.21 -12.08 -24.68
N ARG A 164 15.04 -12.35 -25.26
CA ARG A 164 13.79 -12.50 -24.52
C ARG A 164 13.96 -13.70 -23.60
N THR A 165 14.59 -13.49 -22.46
CA THR A 165 14.55 -14.44 -21.35
C THR A 165 13.09 -14.55 -20.97
N ALA A 166 12.59 -15.78 -21.00
CA ALA A 166 11.27 -16.15 -20.55
C ALA A 166 10.94 -15.37 -19.27
N SER A 167 9.86 -14.60 -19.31
CA SER A 167 9.27 -14.06 -18.09
C SER A 167 8.92 -15.27 -17.22
N PRO A 168 9.44 -15.41 -15.99
CA PRO A 168 8.91 -16.40 -15.08
C PRO A 168 7.48 -15.96 -14.76
N THR A 169 6.53 -16.58 -15.45
CA THR A 169 5.18 -16.75 -14.96
C THR A 169 5.28 -17.35 -13.55
N SER A 170 4.54 -16.75 -12.63
CA SER A 170 4.34 -17.13 -11.22
C SER A 170 5.51 -16.99 -10.24
N ALA A 171 5.75 -15.76 -9.77
CA ALA A 171 6.07 -15.47 -8.37
C ALA A 171 5.62 -14.02 -8.10
N GLY A 172 4.79 -13.79 -7.09
CA GLY A 172 4.17 -12.49 -6.82
C GLY A 172 5.20 -11.35 -6.81
N ALA A 173 5.19 -10.53 -7.85
CA ALA A 173 6.10 -9.40 -7.99
C ALA A 173 5.66 -8.31 -7.02
N LEU A 174 6.17 -8.39 -5.79
CA LEU A 174 5.91 -7.43 -4.74
C LEU A 174 6.60 -6.11 -5.09
N THR A 175 5.89 -5.00 -4.95
CA THR A 175 6.45 -3.66 -5.13
C THR A 175 6.09 -2.81 -3.93
N LEU A 176 6.94 -1.84 -3.61
CA LEU A 176 6.69 -0.93 -2.50
C LEU A 176 6.10 0.36 -3.04
N GLN A 177 4.85 0.66 -2.71
CA GLN A 177 4.26 1.94 -3.04
C GLN A 177 4.57 2.95 -1.94
N VAL A 178 5.35 3.98 -2.26
CA VAL A 178 5.81 4.98 -1.29
C VAL A 178 4.77 6.08 -1.11
N ALA A 179 4.09 6.47 -2.19
CA ALA A 179 3.03 7.47 -2.16
C ALA A 179 2.14 7.39 -3.41
N SER A 180 0.98 8.04 -3.33
CA SER A 180 0.06 8.24 -4.45
C SER A 180 -0.36 9.72 -4.45
N LEU A 181 0.08 10.47 -5.45
CA LEU A 181 -0.09 11.92 -5.56
C LEU A 181 -0.90 12.27 -6.81
N GLN A 182 -1.68 13.35 -6.77
CA GLN A 182 -2.36 13.87 -7.98
C GLN A 182 -1.44 14.78 -8.81
N ASP A 183 -0.41 15.36 -8.21
CA ASP A 183 0.54 16.23 -8.89
C ASP A 183 1.63 15.40 -9.60
N ALA A 184 1.75 15.60 -10.91
CA ALA A 184 2.72 14.91 -11.75
C ALA A 184 4.17 15.32 -11.43
N LYS A 185 4.39 16.62 -11.19
CA LYS A 185 5.70 17.22 -10.96
C LYS A 185 6.25 16.81 -9.61
N THR A 186 5.43 16.87 -8.55
CA THR A 186 5.82 16.39 -7.22
C THR A 186 6.12 14.88 -7.23
N ALA A 187 5.37 14.09 -7.99
CA ALA A 187 5.65 12.67 -8.16
C ALA A 187 7.00 12.41 -8.86
N ASP A 188 7.34 13.20 -9.88
CA ASP A 188 8.61 13.07 -10.60
C ASP A 188 9.81 13.47 -9.73
N GLU A 189 9.69 14.55 -8.96
CA GLU A 189 10.71 14.99 -7.98
C GLU A 189 10.98 13.90 -6.93
N MET A 190 9.92 13.25 -6.42
CA MET A 190 10.05 12.19 -5.44
C MET A 190 10.68 10.92 -6.03
N VAL A 191 10.32 10.55 -7.27
CA VAL A 191 10.99 9.46 -7.99
C VAL A 191 12.47 9.77 -8.21
N ALA A 192 12.80 11.00 -8.61
CA ALA A 192 14.19 11.43 -8.80
C ALA A 192 14.99 11.36 -7.50
N ARG A 193 14.41 11.78 -6.37
CA ARG A 193 15.03 11.69 -5.04
C ARG A 193 15.30 10.24 -4.65
N LEU A 194 14.29 9.36 -4.79
CA LEU A 194 14.44 7.94 -4.46
C LEU A 194 15.49 7.26 -5.35
N ARG A 195 15.58 7.63 -6.63
CA ARG A 195 16.64 7.16 -7.54
C ARG A 195 18.03 7.63 -7.14
N LYS A 196 18.17 8.90 -6.73
CA LYS A 196 19.45 9.43 -6.21
C LYS A 196 19.92 8.69 -4.95
N GLU A 197 18.98 8.20 -4.15
CA GLU A 197 19.27 7.39 -2.97
C GLU A 197 19.59 5.91 -3.27
N GLY A 198 19.61 5.53 -4.56
CA GLY A 198 19.94 4.16 -5.00
C GLY A 198 18.73 3.23 -5.14
N TYR A 199 17.51 3.73 -4.93
CA TYR A 199 16.30 2.92 -5.07
C TYR A 199 15.78 2.91 -6.50
N SER A 200 15.32 1.75 -6.97
CA SER A 200 14.67 1.61 -8.27
C SER A 200 13.22 2.12 -8.23
N ALA A 201 13.04 3.45 -8.23
CA ALA A 201 11.72 4.08 -8.22
C ALA A 201 11.15 4.34 -9.62
N HIS A 202 9.83 4.20 -9.77
CA HIS A 202 9.10 4.58 -10.98
C HIS A 202 7.71 5.14 -10.65
N ARG A 203 7.19 5.97 -11.55
CA ARG A 203 5.84 6.54 -11.47
C ARG A 203 4.89 5.75 -12.38
N THR A 204 3.72 5.39 -11.87
CA THR A 204 2.63 4.79 -12.64
C THR A 204 1.42 5.71 -12.60
N SER A 205 0.88 6.08 -13.77
CA SER A 205 -0.36 6.86 -13.87
C SER A 205 -1.57 5.94 -13.85
N VAL A 206 -2.53 6.22 -12.98
CA VAL A 206 -3.82 5.51 -12.89
C VAL A 206 -4.95 6.53 -12.84
N THR A 207 -5.94 6.37 -13.70
CA THR A 207 -7.17 7.16 -13.63
C THR A 207 -8.16 6.46 -12.71
N ILE A 208 -8.54 7.11 -11.61
CA ILE A 208 -9.51 6.57 -10.65
C ILE A 208 -10.88 7.17 -10.98
N PRO A 209 -11.92 6.35 -11.22
CA PRO A 209 -13.26 6.85 -11.49
C PRO A 209 -13.74 7.72 -10.33
N GLY A 210 -14.22 8.93 -10.66
CA GLY A 210 -14.67 9.93 -9.69
C GLY A 210 -13.57 10.73 -8.97
N LYS A 211 -12.29 10.38 -9.13
CA LYS A 211 -11.16 11.04 -8.42
C LYS A 211 -10.04 11.57 -9.33
N GLY A 212 -10.18 11.41 -10.65
CA GLY A 212 -9.26 11.96 -11.64
C GLY A 212 -7.99 11.13 -11.84
N ARG A 213 -6.94 11.77 -12.39
CA ARG A 213 -5.63 11.13 -12.63
C ARG A 213 -4.78 11.16 -11.38
N TRP A 214 -4.24 10.01 -11.01
CA TRP A 214 -3.33 9.83 -9.89
C TRP A 214 -2.02 9.21 -10.36
N TYR A 215 -0.95 9.55 -9.66
CA TYR A 215 0.40 9.10 -9.90
C TYR A 215 0.90 8.32 -8.68
N ARG A 216 1.03 7.01 -8.85
CA ARG A 216 1.57 6.11 -7.83
C ARG A 216 3.08 6.02 -7.98
N ILE A 217 3.81 6.27 -6.90
CA ILE A 217 5.26 6.12 -6.84
C ILE A 217 5.55 4.74 -6.25
N GLN A 218 6.18 3.89 -7.06
CA GLN A 218 6.50 2.51 -6.71
C GLN A 218 8.01 2.29 -6.74
N VAL A 219 8.53 1.55 -5.77
CA VAL A 219 9.95 1.27 -5.57
C VAL A 219 10.19 -0.22 -5.63
N GLY A 220 11.15 -0.58 -6.48
CA GLY A 220 11.65 -1.93 -6.61
C GLY A 220 10.61 -2.92 -7.12
N ARG A 221 11.11 -4.11 -7.42
CA ARG A 221 10.29 -5.28 -7.68
C ARG A 221 10.97 -6.43 -6.96
N PHE A 222 10.35 -6.89 -5.89
CA PHE A 222 10.86 -7.88 -4.97
C PHE A 222 10.12 -9.18 -5.20
N SER A 223 10.85 -10.28 -5.29
CA SER A 223 10.29 -11.63 -5.34
C SER A 223 10.04 -12.21 -3.94
N ASP A 224 10.66 -11.62 -2.92
CA ASP A 224 10.63 -12.09 -1.53
C ASP A 224 10.05 -11.01 -0.59
N ARG A 225 9.18 -11.45 0.33
CA ARG A 225 8.54 -10.57 1.31
C ARG A 225 9.54 -10.03 2.34
N GLU A 226 10.57 -10.80 2.69
CA GLU A 226 11.59 -10.36 3.64
C GLU A 226 12.45 -9.24 3.06
N GLN A 227 12.82 -9.32 1.78
CA GLN A 227 13.56 -8.25 1.11
C GLN A 227 12.74 -6.96 1.01
N ALA A 228 11.44 -7.10 0.73
CA ALA A 228 10.53 -5.98 0.72
C ALA A 228 10.39 -5.36 2.13
N ALA A 229 10.27 -6.17 3.19
CA ALA A 229 10.21 -5.70 4.58
C ALA A 229 11.47 -4.96 5.02
N LYS A 230 12.67 -5.46 4.67
CA LYS A 230 13.93 -4.75 4.92
C LYS A 230 13.96 -3.37 4.26
N THR A 231 13.49 -3.30 3.01
CA THR A 231 13.43 -2.04 2.27
C THR A 231 12.37 -1.09 2.83
N ILE A 232 11.24 -1.61 3.33
CA ILE A 232 10.23 -0.84 4.07
C ILE A 232 10.87 -0.17 5.28
N HIS A 233 11.56 -0.91 6.14
CA HIS A 233 12.23 -0.34 7.31
C HIS A 233 13.30 0.71 6.95
N ALA A 234 14.06 0.48 5.86
CA ALA A 234 15.03 1.46 5.36
C ALA A 234 14.37 2.76 4.86
N LEU A 235 13.17 2.68 4.29
CA LEU A 235 12.39 3.84 3.86
C LEU A 235 11.67 4.52 5.05
N GLU A 236 11.18 3.76 6.02
CA GLU A 236 10.60 4.26 7.27
C GLU A 236 11.60 5.07 8.10
N SER A 237 12.85 4.61 8.14
CA SER A 237 13.95 5.33 8.78
C SER A 237 14.20 6.71 8.15
N LYS A 238 13.75 6.92 6.91
CA LYS A 238 13.82 8.21 6.19
C LYS A 238 12.53 9.03 6.29
N GLY A 239 11.57 8.60 7.12
CA GLY A 239 10.28 9.26 7.32
C GLY A 239 9.24 8.96 6.24
N LEU A 240 9.48 7.99 5.35
CA LEU A 240 8.55 7.56 4.32
C LEU A 240 7.76 6.35 4.81
N LYS A 241 6.45 6.27 4.53
CA LYS A 241 5.61 5.13 4.91
C LYS A 241 5.23 4.29 3.69
N PRO A 242 6.13 3.45 3.17
CA PRO A 242 5.82 2.62 2.02
C PRO A 242 4.87 1.48 2.40
N ILE A 243 3.95 1.16 1.49
CA ILE A 243 3.06 0.02 1.61
C ILE A 243 3.51 -1.08 0.65
N LEU A 244 3.45 -2.33 1.10
CA LEU A 244 3.69 -3.49 0.25
C LEU A 244 2.48 -3.72 -0.66
N VAL A 245 2.70 -3.79 -1.97
CA VAL A 245 1.67 -4.03 -2.97
C VAL A 245 2.07 -5.22 -3.82
N SER A 246 1.22 -6.25 -3.89
CA SER A 246 1.39 -7.33 -4.87
C SER A 246 0.83 -6.88 -6.22
N ARG A 247 1.56 -7.13 -7.30
CA ARG A 247 1.12 -6.81 -8.67
C ARG A 247 0.53 -8.02 -9.37
#